data_AF-A0A931EL27-F1
#
_entry.id   AF-A0A931EL27-F1
#
_cell.length_a   1.000
_cell.length_b   1.000
_cell.length_c   1.000
_cell.angle_alpha   90.00
_cell.angle_beta   90.00
_cell.angle_gamma   90.00
#
_symmetry.space_group_name_H-M   'P 1'
#
loop_
_entity.id
_entity.type
_entity.pdbx_description
1 polymer ?
#
loop_
_entity_poly.entity_id
_entity_poly.type
_entity_poly.pdbx_seq_one_letter_code
_entity_poly.pdbx_strand_id
1 'polypeptide(L)'
;MGLAQSVLPSPNSPLDSCQAVFSELRPMFIYAERLAPERFLIRGVLGRGNLPLTRITLSGDLTPVPLGLENLAVQVVRPLLDWDRLLAQASRLFGGLGEGINLGNWYTQELRAYRCYLTYRGRIVGIFRLGLNLQPIPQPRLVQAYRHSPLRYPALEPSNLPAQ
;
A
#
# COMPACT_ATOMS: atom_id res chain seq x y z
N MET A 1 21.19 20.08 -42.57
CA MET A 1 21.94 19.77 -41.34
C MET A 1 21.01 19.98 -40.15
N GLY A 2 20.33 18.91 -39.71
CA GLY A 2 19.47 18.95 -38.53
C GLY A 2 20.30 18.57 -37.32
N LEU A 3 20.47 19.50 -36.38
CA LEU A 3 21.12 19.23 -35.11
C LEU A 3 20.24 18.25 -34.33
N ALA A 4 20.72 17.02 -34.20
CA ALA A 4 20.21 16.07 -33.22
C ALA A 4 20.31 16.74 -31.84
N GLN A 5 19.17 17.11 -31.27
CA GLN A 5 19.11 17.52 -29.87
C GLN A 5 19.46 16.28 -29.05
N SER A 6 20.70 16.23 -28.58
CA SER A 6 21.15 15.33 -27.52
C SER A 6 20.26 15.58 -26.31
N VAL A 7 19.30 14.68 -26.09
CA VAL A 7 18.49 14.64 -24.87
C VAL A 7 19.43 14.32 -23.73
N LEU A 8 19.85 15.36 -23.01
CA LEU A 8 20.50 15.21 -21.70
C LEU A 8 19.56 14.38 -20.79
N PRO A 9 20.07 13.41 -20.01
CA PRO A 9 19.23 12.67 -19.09
C PRO A 9 18.65 13.65 -18.07
N SER A 10 17.32 13.71 -17.98
CA SER A 10 16.63 14.44 -16.91
C SER A 10 17.10 13.84 -15.57
N PRO A 11 17.52 14.67 -14.59
CA PRO A 11 18.16 14.18 -13.36
C PRO A 11 17.25 13.36 -12.43
N ASN A 12 16.02 13.05 -12.83
CA ASN A 12 15.12 12.15 -12.11
C ASN A 12 14.32 11.32 -13.14
N SER A 13 14.70 10.07 -13.39
CA SER A 13 13.83 9.18 -14.15
C SER A 13 12.59 8.80 -13.31
N PRO A 14 11.49 8.35 -13.94
CA PRO A 14 10.36 7.82 -13.17
C PRO A 14 10.76 6.65 -12.27
N LEU A 15 11.75 5.85 -12.68
CA LEU A 15 12.24 4.73 -11.90
C LEU A 15 13.00 5.20 -10.65
N ASP A 16 13.87 6.21 -10.76
CA ASP A 16 14.57 6.81 -9.61
C ASP A 16 13.57 7.41 -8.61
N SER A 17 12.52 8.04 -9.13
CA SER A 17 11.45 8.61 -8.30
C SER A 17 10.62 7.52 -7.61
N CYS A 18 10.34 6.40 -8.28
CA CYS A 18 9.73 5.22 -7.65
C CYS A 18 10.63 4.71 -6.50
N GLN A 19 11.94 4.62 -6.72
CA GLN A 19 12.90 4.15 -5.72
C GLN A 19 12.96 5.07 -4.50
N ALA A 20 12.99 6.39 -4.71
CA ALA A 20 12.97 7.37 -3.63
C ALA A 20 11.72 7.23 -2.77
N VAL A 21 10.53 7.22 -3.39
CA VAL A 21 9.25 7.06 -2.68
C VAL A 21 9.17 5.71 -1.95
N PHE A 22 9.66 4.64 -2.56
CA PHE A 22 9.68 3.32 -1.93
C PHE A 22 10.57 3.28 -0.68
N SER A 23 11.74 3.92 -0.70
CA SER A 23 12.68 3.92 0.43
C SER A 23 12.09 4.56 1.70
N GLU A 24 11.17 5.50 1.52
CA GLU A 24 10.45 6.20 2.59
C GLU A 24 9.09 5.57 2.91
N LEU A 25 8.67 4.55 2.16
CA LEU A 25 7.38 3.91 2.32
C LEU A 25 7.34 3.16 3.65
N ARG A 26 6.32 3.42 4.45
CA ARG A 26 6.10 2.78 5.76
C ARG A 26 4.65 2.30 5.88
N PRO A 27 4.39 1.25 6.67
CA PRO A 27 3.04 0.92 7.09
C PRO A 27 2.39 2.12 7.78
N MET A 28 1.14 2.44 7.41
CA MET A 28 0.35 3.53 8.01
C MET A 28 -0.83 3.04 8.85
N PHE A 29 -1.62 2.11 8.31
CA PHE A 29 -2.71 1.46 9.04
C PHE A 29 -3.14 0.16 8.37
N ILE A 30 -3.85 -0.68 9.10
CA ILE A 30 -4.54 -1.88 8.63
C ILE A 30 -6.04 -1.72 8.90
N TYR A 31 -6.88 -2.23 8.00
CA TYR A 31 -8.32 -2.28 8.21
C TYR A 31 -8.98 -3.49 7.55
N ALA A 32 -10.18 -3.86 8.01
CA ALA A 32 -11.02 -4.85 7.36
C ALA A 32 -11.97 -4.19 6.35
N GLU A 33 -11.85 -4.54 5.08
CA GLU A 33 -12.80 -4.17 4.05
C GLU A 33 -13.91 -5.22 3.97
N ARG A 34 -15.15 -4.82 4.23
CA ARG A 34 -16.32 -5.71 4.18
C ARG A 34 -16.73 -5.97 2.74
N LEU A 35 -16.80 -7.24 2.34
CA LEU A 35 -17.33 -7.70 1.05
C LEU A 35 -18.78 -8.20 1.16
N ALA A 36 -19.12 -8.83 2.29
CA ALA A 36 -20.46 -9.31 2.65
C ALA A 36 -20.59 -9.29 4.19
N PRO A 37 -21.77 -9.57 4.79
CA PRO A 37 -21.97 -9.50 6.24
C PRO A 37 -20.87 -10.18 7.08
N GLU A 38 -20.39 -11.35 6.68
CA GLU A 38 -19.34 -12.10 7.40
C GLU A 38 -18.07 -12.34 6.57
N ARG A 39 -17.87 -11.58 5.48
CA ARG A 39 -16.74 -11.77 4.56
C ARG A 39 -15.92 -10.50 4.45
N PHE A 40 -14.64 -10.59 4.78
CA PHE A 40 -13.76 -9.44 4.87
C PHE A 40 -12.43 -9.68 4.17
N LEU A 41 -11.83 -8.61 3.67
CA LEU A 41 -10.43 -8.57 3.28
C LEU A 41 -9.66 -7.75 4.30
N ILE A 42 -8.51 -8.26 4.74
CA ILE A 42 -7.59 -7.46 5.54
C ILE A 42 -6.72 -6.66 4.59
N ARG A 43 -6.70 -5.34 4.78
CA ARG A 43 -5.99 -4.39 3.93
C ARG A 43 -4.91 -3.69 4.73
N GLY A 44 -3.67 -3.77 4.26
CA GLY A 44 -2.57 -2.94 4.76
C GLY A 44 -2.44 -1.70 3.89
N VAL A 45 -2.26 -0.53 4.49
CA VAL A 45 -1.96 0.72 3.79
C VAL A 45 -0.54 1.12 4.07
N LEU A 46 0.17 1.40 2.99
CA LEU A 46 1.53 1.91 2.99
C LEU A 46 1.53 3.35 2.48
N GLY A 47 2.37 4.18 3.07
CA GLY A 47 2.49 5.58 2.69
C GLY A 47 3.74 6.24 3.24
N ARG A 48 3.78 7.56 3.15
CA ARG A 48 4.93 8.38 3.54
C ARG A 48 4.45 9.58 4.35
N GLY A 49 4.93 9.70 5.59
CA GLY A 49 4.37 10.67 6.53
C GLY A 49 2.85 10.48 6.66
N ASN A 50 2.08 11.54 6.43
CA ASN A 50 0.61 11.49 6.44
C ASN A 50 -0.04 11.23 5.07
N LEU A 51 0.73 10.80 4.08
CA LEU A 51 0.24 10.55 2.72
C LEU A 51 0.03 9.05 2.47
N PRO A 52 -1.21 8.54 2.48
CA PRO A 52 -1.50 7.16 2.08
C PRO A 52 -1.26 7.01 0.57
N LEU A 53 -0.36 6.12 0.17
CA LEU A 53 0.08 5.99 -1.22
C LEU A 53 -0.39 4.72 -1.89
N THR A 54 -0.55 3.63 -1.13
CA THR A 54 -0.93 2.34 -1.69
C THR A 54 -1.57 1.43 -0.65
N ARG A 55 -2.33 0.46 -1.15
CA ARG A 55 -3.00 -0.56 -0.36
C ARG A 55 -2.55 -1.93 -0.87
N ILE A 56 -2.26 -2.83 0.06
CA ILE A 56 -2.01 -4.24 -0.19
C ILE A 56 -3.09 -5.10 0.49
N THR A 57 -3.30 -6.29 -0.05
CA THR A 57 -4.20 -7.29 0.53
C THR A 57 -3.40 -8.27 1.35
N LEU A 58 -3.93 -8.67 2.50
CA LEU A 58 -3.27 -9.62 3.38
C LEU A 58 -4.13 -10.88 3.53
N SER A 59 -3.49 -12.05 3.54
CA SER A 59 -4.11 -13.33 3.90
C SER A 59 -4.35 -13.44 5.41
N GLY A 60 -4.91 -14.56 5.89
CA GLY A 60 -5.21 -14.78 7.31
C GLY A 60 -3.97 -14.90 8.21
N ASP A 61 -2.83 -15.27 7.62
CA ASP A 61 -1.50 -15.21 8.24
C ASP A 61 -0.77 -13.88 7.96
N LEU A 62 -1.49 -12.90 7.41
CA LEU A 62 -1.04 -11.54 7.10
C LEU A 62 0.11 -11.45 6.09
N THR A 63 0.25 -12.44 5.20
CA THR A 63 1.16 -12.32 4.05
C THR A 63 0.54 -11.49 2.92
N PRO A 64 1.34 -10.67 2.20
CA PRO A 64 0.84 -9.95 1.03
C PRO A 64 0.33 -10.89 -0.07
N VAL A 65 -0.93 -10.71 -0.45
CA VAL A 65 -1.59 -11.48 -1.51
C VAL A 65 -1.41 -10.75 -2.85
N PRO A 66 -1.05 -11.47 -3.93
CA PRO A 66 -0.91 -10.86 -5.24
C PRO A 66 -2.17 -10.15 -5.72
N LEU A 67 -1.99 -9.04 -6.43
CA LEU A 67 -3.08 -8.34 -7.09
C LEU A 67 -3.79 -9.26 -8.09
N GLY A 68 -5.12 -9.22 -8.09
CA GLY A 68 -5.98 -10.11 -8.88
C GLY A 68 -6.30 -11.45 -8.20
N LEU A 69 -5.65 -11.78 -7.07
CA LEU A 69 -5.91 -13.00 -6.30
C LEU A 69 -6.53 -12.71 -4.92
N GLU A 70 -7.06 -11.51 -4.70
CA GLU A 70 -7.61 -11.06 -3.42
C GLU A 70 -8.76 -11.94 -2.93
N ASN A 71 -9.52 -12.55 -3.85
CA ASN A 71 -10.63 -13.43 -3.53
C ASN A 71 -10.19 -14.65 -2.71
N LEU A 72 -8.93 -15.06 -2.82
CA LEU A 72 -8.34 -16.17 -2.03
C LEU A 72 -7.99 -15.74 -0.60
N ALA A 73 -7.91 -14.43 -0.35
CA ALA A 73 -7.56 -13.86 0.95
C ALA A 73 -8.78 -13.58 1.84
N VAL A 74 -9.99 -13.82 1.32
CA VAL A 74 -11.23 -13.49 2.02
C VAL A 74 -11.30 -14.25 3.34
N GLN A 75 -11.30 -13.50 4.43
CA GLN A 75 -11.50 -14.02 5.78
C GLN A 75 -12.99 -14.12 6.04
N VAL A 76 -13.42 -15.30 6.47
CA VAL A 76 -14.73 -15.51 7.09
C VAL A 76 -14.48 -15.46 8.58
N VAL A 77 -15.06 -14.50 9.28
CA VAL A 77 -14.71 -14.28 10.68
C VAL A 77 -15.90 -14.58 11.57
N ARG A 78 -15.64 -15.30 12.67
CA ARG A 78 -16.63 -15.52 13.71
C ARG A 78 -16.64 -14.32 14.67
N PRO A 79 -17.81 -13.89 15.18
CA PRO A 79 -18.07 -12.47 15.39
C PRO A 79 -17.34 -11.76 16.54
N LEU A 80 -16.55 -12.43 17.39
CA LEU A 80 -15.94 -11.79 18.58
C LEU A 80 -14.53 -12.31 18.93
N LEU A 81 -14.34 -13.62 19.04
CA LEU A 81 -13.06 -14.21 19.50
C LEU A 81 -11.89 -14.06 18.52
N ASP A 82 -12.18 -14.04 17.22
CA ASP A 82 -11.13 -13.93 16.19
C ASP A 82 -10.67 -12.49 15.99
N TRP A 83 -11.45 -11.49 16.42
CA TRP A 83 -11.14 -10.07 16.18
C TRP A 83 -9.99 -9.55 17.02
N ASP A 84 -9.99 -9.83 18.33
CA ASP A 84 -8.90 -9.42 19.22
C ASP A 84 -7.59 -10.10 18.84
N ARG A 85 -7.66 -11.38 18.42
CA ARG A 85 -6.52 -12.12 17.90
C ARG A 85 -5.98 -11.51 16.60
N LEU A 86 -6.87 -11.15 15.67
CA LEU A 86 -6.49 -10.48 14.42
C LEU A 86 -5.86 -9.12 14.69
N LEU A 87 -6.36 -8.33 15.64
CA LEU A 87 -5.75 -7.06 16.04
C LEU A 87 -4.38 -7.26 16.70
N ALA A 88 -4.24 -8.24 17.57
CA ALA A 88 -2.96 -8.56 18.23
C ALA A 88 -1.92 -9.13 17.26
N GLN A 89 -2.35 -9.78 16.18
CA GLN A 89 -1.48 -10.18 15.08
C GLN A 89 -1.13 -8.99 14.19
N ALA A 90 -2.11 -8.16 13.85
CA ALA A 90 -1.92 -6.95 13.07
C ALA A 90 -0.96 -5.97 13.76
N SER A 91 -1.02 -5.78 15.07
CA SER A 91 -0.10 -4.87 15.79
C SER A 91 1.36 -5.32 15.71
N ARG A 92 1.62 -6.61 15.95
CA ARG A 92 2.97 -7.20 15.87
C ARG A 92 3.53 -7.15 14.46
N LEU A 93 2.68 -7.42 13.47
CA LEU A 93 3.10 -7.56 12.08
C LEU A 93 3.07 -6.24 11.33
N PHE A 94 2.30 -5.23 11.75
CA PHE A 94 2.38 -3.89 11.21
C PHE A 94 3.79 -3.31 11.35
N GLY A 95 4.52 -3.68 12.41
CA GLY A 95 5.96 -3.39 12.53
C GLY A 95 6.83 -4.04 11.45
N GLY A 96 6.39 -5.19 10.90
CA GLY A 96 7.11 -5.98 9.89
C GLY A 96 6.45 -6.04 8.51
N LEU A 97 5.34 -5.33 8.25
CA LEU A 97 4.56 -5.44 7.01
C LEU A 97 5.32 -4.91 5.78
N GLY A 98 6.37 -4.13 6.01
CA GLY A 98 7.34 -3.74 4.97
C GLY A 98 8.40 -4.81 4.70
N GLU A 99 8.60 -5.79 5.57
CA GLU A 99 9.65 -6.81 5.42
C GLU A 99 9.32 -7.74 4.24
N GLY A 100 10.26 -7.83 3.30
CA GLY A 100 10.12 -8.66 2.10
C GLY A 100 9.28 -8.04 0.98
N ILE A 101 8.70 -6.84 1.17
CA ILE A 101 8.17 -6.04 0.07
C ILE A 101 9.36 -5.37 -0.64
N ASN A 102 9.39 -5.46 -1.96
CA ASN A 102 10.40 -4.87 -2.82
C ASN A 102 9.75 -3.99 -3.90
N LEU A 103 10.51 -3.04 -4.43
CA LEU A 103 10.11 -2.30 -5.63
C LEU A 103 10.46 -3.09 -6.89
N GLY A 104 9.54 -3.18 -7.85
CA GLY A 104 9.84 -3.70 -9.18
C GLY A 104 10.79 -2.77 -9.93
N ASN A 105 11.75 -3.30 -10.69
CA ASN A 105 12.73 -2.53 -11.46
C ASN A 105 12.16 -1.97 -12.78
N TRP A 106 10.84 -1.78 -12.86
CA TRP A 106 10.14 -1.21 -14.00
C TRP A 106 8.93 -0.39 -13.53
N TYR A 107 8.46 0.47 -14.42
CA TYR A 107 7.22 1.24 -14.26
C TYR A 107 6.39 1.14 -15.54
N THR A 108 5.11 1.49 -15.46
CA THR A 108 4.29 1.71 -16.67
C THR A 108 3.80 3.15 -16.71
N GLN A 109 3.75 3.72 -17.90
CA GLN A 109 3.18 5.04 -18.12
C GLN A 109 1.67 4.92 -18.39
N GLU A 110 0.89 5.72 -17.69
CA GLU A 110 -0.52 5.98 -17.95
C GLU A 110 -0.72 7.39 -18.52
N LEU A 111 -1.95 7.72 -18.93
CA LEU A 111 -2.28 9.01 -19.53
C LEU A 111 -1.83 10.24 -18.70
N ARG A 112 -1.85 10.13 -17.35
CA ARG A 112 -1.55 11.26 -16.44
C ARG A 112 -0.64 10.88 -15.26
N ALA A 113 -0.02 9.70 -15.30
CA ALA A 113 0.72 9.16 -14.17
C ALA A 113 1.69 8.07 -14.59
N TYR A 114 2.58 7.69 -13.67
CA TYR A 114 3.39 6.48 -13.73
C TYR A 114 2.96 5.52 -12.63
N ARG A 115 2.89 4.22 -12.93
CA ARG A 115 2.66 3.16 -11.93
C ARG A 115 3.99 2.55 -11.50
N CYS A 116 4.25 2.58 -10.20
CA CYS A 116 5.34 1.87 -9.56
C CYS A 116 4.78 0.61 -8.88
N TYR A 117 5.46 -0.53 -9.03
CA TYR A 117 4.95 -1.83 -8.58
C TYR A 117 5.65 -2.29 -7.32
N LEU A 118 4.87 -2.64 -6.30
CA LEU A 118 5.36 -3.33 -5.11
C LEU A 118 5.24 -4.83 -5.30
N THR A 119 6.30 -5.55 -4.96
CA THR A 119 6.38 -7.00 -5.11
C THR A 119 6.65 -7.68 -3.78
N TYR A 120 6.11 -8.88 -3.61
CA TYR A 120 6.42 -9.79 -2.51
C TYR A 120 6.65 -11.18 -3.11
N ARG A 121 7.82 -11.77 -2.85
CA ARG A 121 8.25 -13.05 -3.44
C ARG A 121 8.07 -13.11 -4.96
N GLY A 122 8.44 -12.02 -5.65
CA GLY A 122 8.37 -11.91 -7.12
C GLY A 122 6.98 -11.66 -7.70
N ARG A 123 5.94 -11.49 -6.88
CA ARG A 123 4.56 -11.20 -7.35
C ARG A 123 4.14 -9.79 -6.98
N ILE A 124 3.38 -9.13 -7.85
CA ILE A 124 2.87 -7.77 -7.60
C ILE A 124 1.78 -7.83 -6.52
N VAL A 125 1.95 -7.08 -5.44
CA VAL A 125 1.02 -7.04 -4.28
C VAL A 125 0.44 -5.65 -4.02
N GLY A 126 1.03 -4.62 -4.62
CA GLY A 126 0.59 -3.23 -4.46
C GLY A 126 1.10 -2.35 -5.59
N ILE A 127 0.45 -1.20 -5.76
CA ILE A 127 0.82 -0.18 -6.75
C ILE A 127 0.70 1.19 -6.09
N PHE A 128 1.72 2.02 -6.20
CA PHE A 128 1.60 3.46 -5.97
C PHE A 128 1.83 4.21 -7.28
N ARG A 129 1.37 5.46 -7.35
CA ARG A 129 1.39 6.26 -8.57
C ARG A 129 2.19 7.53 -8.37
N LEU A 130 2.91 7.93 -9.39
CA LEU A 130 3.54 9.24 -9.49
C LEU A 130 2.80 10.07 -10.55
N GLY A 131 2.65 11.37 -10.34
CA GLY A 131 2.17 12.29 -11.37
C GLY A 131 3.20 12.46 -12.48
N LEU A 132 2.82 13.19 -13.54
CA LEU A 132 3.77 13.54 -14.61
C LEU A 132 4.93 14.42 -14.11
N ASN A 133 4.74 15.10 -12.97
CA ASN A 133 5.76 15.84 -12.23
C ASN A 133 6.59 14.96 -11.28
N LEU A 134 6.45 13.64 -11.35
CA LEU A 134 7.14 12.64 -10.53
C LEU A 134 6.84 12.71 -9.01
N GLN A 135 5.84 13.48 -8.60
CA GLN A 135 5.39 13.52 -7.21
C GLN A 135 4.40 12.38 -6.94
N PRO A 136 4.44 11.75 -5.74
CA PRO A 136 3.51 10.68 -5.40
C PRO A 136 2.06 11.21 -5.34
N ILE A 137 1.14 10.45 -5.93
CA ILE A 137 -0.29 10.77 -5.93
C ILE A 137 -0.92 10.12 -4.69
N PRO A 138 -1.44 10.91 -3.72
CA PRO A 138 -2.08 10.35 -2.53
C PRO A 138 -3.40 9.67 -2.87
N GLN A 139 -3.78 8.69 -2.05
CA GLN A 139 -5.04 7.96 -2.13
C GLN A 139 -5.93 8.25 -0.91
N PRO A 140 -6.57 9.44 -0.82
CA PRO A 140 -7.37 9.82 0.35
C PRO A 140 -8.57 8.90 0.61
N ARG A 141 -9.06 8.19 -0.41
CA ARG A 141 -10.10 7.17 -0.27
C ARG A 141 -9.69 6.01 0.65
N LEU A 142 -8.39 5.74 0.80
CA LEU A 142 -7.90 4.70 1.70
C LEU A 142 -8.17 5.06 3.17
N VAL A 143 -8.00 6.33 3.53
CA VAL A 143 -8.34 6.85 4.85
C VAL A 143 -9.84 6.78 5.09
N GLN A 144 -10.65 7.12 4.08
CA GLN A 144 -12.10 6.98 4.18
C GLN A 144 -12.50 5.52 4.41
N ALA A 145 -11.95 4.56 3.64
CA ALA A 145 -12.22 3.15 3.82
C ALA A 145 -11.84 2.64 5.22
N TYR A 146 -10.69 3.09 5.74
CA TYR A 146 -10.24 2.81 7.10
C TYR A 146 -11.21 3.37 8.17
N ARG A 147 -11.69 4.61 8.01
CA ARG A 147 -12.64 5.23 8.96
C ARG A 147 -13.97 4.48 9.05
N HIS A 148 -14.47 3.95 7.94
CA HIS A 148 -15.71 3.19 7.87
C HIS A 148 -15.54 1.70 8.21
N SER A 149 -14.31 1.24 8.43
CA SER A 149 -14.04 -0.16 8.73
C SER A 149 -14.44 -0.51 10.16
N PRO A 150 -15.10 -1.66 10.39
CA PRO A 150 -15.39 -2.15 11.73
C PRO A 150 -14.13 -2.60 12.48
N LEU A 151 -13.04 -2.91 11.77
CA LEU A 151 -11.78 -3.36 12.35
C LEU A 151 -10.65 -2.51 11.79
N ARG A 152 -9.94 -1.80 12.66
CA ARG A 152 -8.87 -0.89 12.25
C ARG A 152 -7.74 -0.86 13.26
N TYR A 153 -6.51 -0.81 12.74
CA TYR A 153 -5.29 -0.69 13.53
C TYR A 153 -4.34 0.35 12.90
N PRO A 154 -3.80 1.31 13.66
CA PRO A 154 -4.21 1.69 15.02
C PRO A 154 -5.71 1.99 15.12
N ALA A 155 -6.28 2.15 16.32
CA ALA A 155 -7.70 2.49 16.45
C ALA A 155 -7.98 3.97 16.10
N LEU A 156 -6.99 4.82 16.35
CA LEU A 156 -6.94 6.24 16.02
C LEU A 156 -6.21 6.44 14.70
N GLU A 157 -6.63 7.40 13.90
CA GLU A 157 -5.94 7.75 12.65
C GLU A 157 -4.52 8.27 12.94
N PRO A 158 -3.50 7.90 12.13
CA PRO A 158 -2.11 8.27 12.41
C PRO A 158 -1.83 9.77 12.52
N SER A 159 -2.67 10.63 11.92
CA SER A 159 -2.58 12.09 12.06
C SER A 159 -2.91 12.61 13.47
N ASN A 160 -3.47 11.76 14.34
CA ASN A 160 -3.80 12.08 15.73
C ASN A 160 -2.85 11.42 16.74
N LEU A 161 -1.77 10.78 16.27
CA LEU A 161 -0.71 10.31 17.15
C LEU A 161 0.09 11.53 17.59
N PRO A 162 0.23 11.82 18.90
CA PRO A 162 1.20 12.81 19.34
C PRO A 162 2.56 12.36 18.84
N ALA A 163 3.30 13.28 18.23
CA ALA A 163 4.71 13.06 17.93
C ALA A 163 5.38 12.64 19.24
N GLN A 164 5.90 11.42 19.29
CA GLN A 164 6.78 10.95 20.36
C GLN A 164 8.21 11.28 20.00
#